data_AF-A0A2K3JEZ7-F1
#
_entry.id   AF-A0A2K3JEZ7-F1
#
_cell.length_a   1.000
_cell.length_b   1.000
_cell.length_c   1.000
_cell.angle_alpha   90.00
_cell.angle_beta   90.00
_cell.angle_gamma   90.00
#
_symmetry.space_group_name_H-M   'P 1'
#
loop_
_entity.id
_entity.type
_entity.pdbx_description
1 polymer ?
#
loop_
_entity_poly.entity_id
_entity_poly.type
_entity_poly.pdbx_seq_one_letter_code
_entity_poly.pdbx_strand_id
1 'polypeptide(L)'
;MENKDDKYPEGHFLGIWMAIGIAIFSGLGIPLSIATDNPGFIGIGPALGVAFGLSIGQSIENKYKEKGRIRPLTESEKKRKKIAVATGIAVLTLGVLIFILLLFL
;
A
#
# COMPACT_ATOMS: atom_id res chain seq x y z
N MET A 1 -4.39 20.96 -28.89
CA MET A 1 -3.76 21.37 -27.63
C MET A 1 -4.08 20.29 -26.62
N GLU A 2 -3.10 19.50 -26.18
CA GLU A 2 -3.32 18.40 -25.22
C GLU A 2 -3.53 19.01 -23.82
N ASN A 3 -4.73 18.86 -23.25
CA ASN A 3 -5.08 19.41 -21.94
C ASN A 3 -4.25 18.74 -20.85
N LYS A 4 -3.56 19.55 -20.04
CA LYS A 4 -2.74 19.09 -18.90
C LYS A 4 -3.56 18.42 -17.78
N ASP A 5 -4.88 18.54 -17.82
CA ASP A 5 -5.82 18.03 -16.81
C ASP A 5 -6.08 16.51 -16.91
N ASP A 6 -5.59 15.84 -17.96
CA ASP A 6 -5.85 14.41 -18.22
C ASP A 6 -4.74 13.45 -17.71
N LYS A 7 -3.73 13.96 -16.98
CA LYS A 7 -2.56 13.16 -16.54
C LYS A 7 -2.61 12.81 -15.06
N TYR A 8 -2.47 11.52 -14.78
CA TYR A 8 -2.45 10.99 -13.42
C TYR A 8 -1.07 11.16 -12.79
N PRO A 9 -0.98 11.46 -11.47
CA PRO A 9 0.29 11.47 -10.77
C PRO A 9 0.90 10.06 -10.74
N GLU A 10 2.23 9.99 -10.80
CA GLU A 10 2.96 8.73 -10.71
C GLU A 10 2.58 7.92 -9.45
N GLY A 11 2.24 6.66 -9.66
CA GLY A 11 1.83 5.72 -8.62
C GLY A 11 0.34 5.80 -8.27
N HIS A 12 -0.48 6.52 -9.05
CA HIS A 12 -1.92 6.62 -8.83
C HIS A 12 -2.61 5.26 -8.92
N PHE A 13 -2.42 4.53 -10.03
CA PHE A 13 -3.07 3.23 -10.21
C PHE A 13 -2.42 2.17 -9.32
N LEU A 14 -1.10 2.26 -9.13
CA LEU A 14 -0.39 1.41 -8.17
C LEU A 14 -1.01 1.50 -6.77
N GLY A 15 -1.20 2.71 -6.25
CA GLY A 15 -1.77 2.95 -4.93
C GLY A 15 -3.21 2.42 -4.79
N ILE A 16 -4.05 2.63 -5.82
CA ILE A 16 -5.43 2.12 -5.85
C ILE A 16 -5.44 0.59 -5.78
N TRP A 17 -4.67 -0.08 -6.63
CA TRP A 17 -4.65 -1.55 -6.68
C TRP A 17 -4.00 -2.17 -5.44
N MET A 18 -3.02 -1.50 -4.84
CA MET A 18 -2.51 -1.87 -3.52
C MET A 18 -3.61 -1.80 -2.45
N ALA A 19 -4.37 -0.70 -2.39
CA ALA A 19 -5.44 -0.55 -1.41
C ALA A 19 -6.54 -1.61 -1.58
N ILE A 20 -6.96 -1.86 -2.83
CA ILE A 20 -7.93 -2.91 -3.16
C ILE A 20 -7.40 -4.29 -2.75
N GLY A 21 -6.16 -4.60 -3.11
CA GLY A 21 -5.52 -5.87 -2.76
C GLY A 21 -5.47 -6.07 -1.24
N ILE A 22 -4.98 -5.09 -0.50
CA ILE A 22 -4.95 -5.14 0.97
C ILE A 22 -6.36 -5.35 1.51
N ALA A 23 -7.36 -4.62 1.05
CA ALA A 23 -8.73 -4.74 1.54
C ALA A 23 -9.32 -6.15 1.32
N ILE A 24 -9.19 -6.69 0.10
CA ILE A 24 -9.71 -8.02 -0.24
C ILE A 24 -9.02 -9.10 0.60
N PHE A 25 -7.68 -9.13 0.60
CA PHE A 25 -6.94 -10.20 1.25
C PHE A 25 -6.93 -10.07 2.78
N SER A 26 -7.01 -8.86 3.34
CA SER A 26 -7.25 -8.68 4.79
C SER A 26 -8.65 -9.13 5.18
N GLY A 27 -9.65 -8.86 4.32
CA GLY A 27 -11.02 -9.34 4.49
C GLY A 27 -11.13 -10.86 4.52
N LEU A 28 -10.16 -11.58 3.96
CA LEU A 28 -10.05 -13.05 4.07
C LEU A 28 -9.14 -13.49 5.22
N GLY A 29 -8.02 -12.81 5.42
CA GLY A 29 -7.02 -13.15 6.42
C GLY A 29 -7.54 -13.04 7.86
N ILE A 30 -8.34 -12.00 8.16
CA ILE A 30 -8.90 -11.81 9.51
C ILE A 30 -9.91 -12.92 9.86
N PRO A 31 -10.94 -13.23 9.04
CA PRO A 31 -11.83 -14.36 9.32
C PRO A 31 -11.10 -15.70 9.40
N LEU A 32 -10.10 -15.93 8.55
CA LEU A 32 -9.31 -17.16 8.59
C LEU A 32 -8.50 -17.26 9.89
N SER A 33 -7.96 -16.14 10.37
CA SER A 33 -7.28 -16.07 11.66
C SER A 33 -8.19 -16.51 12.80
N ILE A 34 -9.42 -16.00 12.83
CA ILE A 34 -10.43 -16.34 13.84
C ILE A 34 -10.82 -17.82 13.71
N ALA A 35 -11.09 -18.30 12.49
CA ALA A 35 -11.55 -19.66 12.25
C ALA A 35 -10.49 -20.73 12.58
N THR A 36 -9.21 -20.39 12.49
CA THR A 36 -8.09 -21.32 12.73
C THR A 36 -7.38 -21.09 14.06
N ASP A 37 -7.84 -20.13 14.86
CA ASP A 37 -7.18 -19.64 16.08
C ASP A 37 -5.68 -19.34 15.88
N ASN A 38 -5.35 -18.82 14.69
CA ASN A 38 -3.97 -18.51 14.30
C ASN A 38 -3.84 -17.01 13.97
N PRO A 39 -3.28 -16.19 14.87
CA PRO A 39 -3.13 -14.75 14.65
C PRO A 39 -2.20 -14.40 13.48
N GLY A 40 -1.38 -15.34 13.00
CA GLY A 40 -0.49 -15.12 11.85
C GLY A 40 -1.24 -14.75 10.56
N PHE A 41 -2.48 -15.22 10.37
CA PHE A 41 -3.26 -14.89 9.18
C PHE A 41 -3.69 -13.42 9.09
N ILE A 42 -3.71 -12.69 10.22
CA ILE A 42 -3.96 -11.24 10.24
C ILE A 42 -2.86 -10.51 9.46
N GLY A 43 -1.60 -10.94 9.59
CA GLY A 43 -0.48 -10.33 8.87
C GLY A 43 -0.33 -10.81 7.42
N ILE A 44 -0.65 -12.09 7.17
CA ILE A 44 -0.52 -12.70 5.83
C ILE A 44 -1.47 -12.05 4.82
N GLY A 45 -2.72 -11.77 5.22
CA GLY A 45 -3.72 -11.15 4.33
C GLY A 45 -3.24 -9.85 3.67
N PRO A 46 -2.91 -8.79 4.46
CA PRO A 46 -2.34 -7.57 3.93
C PRO A 46 -1.11 -7.78 3.06
N ALA A 47 -0.19 -8.68 3.45
CA ALA A 47 1.03 -8.95 2.69
C ALA A 47 0.74 -9.52 1.29
N LEU A 48 -0.17 -10.50 1.19
CA LEU A 48 -0.65 -11.02 -0.09
C LEU A 48 -1.36 -9.94 -0.91
N GLY A 49 -2.16 -9.11 -0.24
CA GLY A 49 -2.84 -7.98 -0.86
C GLY A 49 -1.89 -6.97 -1.49
N VAL A 50 -0.77 -6.66 -0.81
CA VAL A 50 0.30 -5.82 -1.36
C VAL A 50 0.93 -6.48 -2.59
N ALA A 51 1.31 -7.75 -2.51
CA ALA A 51 1.93 -8.46 -3.64
C ALA A 51 1.01 -8.49 -4.88
N PHE A 52 -0.27 -8.76 -4.68
CA PHE A 52 -1.30 -8.71 -5.72
C PHE A 52 -1.46 -7.30 -6.31
N GLY A 53 -1.61 -6.30 -5.43
CA GLY A 53 -1.83 -4.92 -5.83
C GLY A 53 -0.64 -4.32 -6.58
N LEU A 54 0.59 -4.67 -6.19
CA LEU A 54 1.80 -4.30 -6.93
C LEU A 54 1.80 -4.91 -8.34
N SER A 55 1.50 -6.20 -8.45
CA SER A 55 1.52 -6.92 -9.74
C SER A 55 0.54 -6.33 -10.76
N ILE A 56 -0.71 -6.11 -10.35
CA ILE A 56 -1.74 -5.54 -11.23
C ILE A 56 -1.56 -4.03 -11.40
N GLY A 57 -1.34 -3.31 -10.30
CA GLY A 57 -1.21 -1.87 -10.29
C GLY A 57 -0.07 -1.38 -11.17
N GLN A 58 1.08 -2.04 -11.13
CA GLN A 58 2.23 -1.69 -11.97
C GLN A 58 1.98 -1.98 -13.46
N SER A 59 1.27 -3.08 -13.78
CA SER A 59 0.89 -3.38 -15.17
C SER A 59 -0.01 -2.27 -15.75
N ILE A 60 -0.97 -1.78 -14.96
CA ILE A 60 -1.87 -0.70 -15.39
C ILE A 60 -1.13 0.63 -15.48
N GLU A 61 -0.32 0.97 -14.47
CA GLU A 61 0.48 2.19 -14.45
C GLU A 61 1.38 2.28 -15.71
N ASN A 62 2.05 1.18 -16.09
CA ASN A 62 2.89 1.12 -17.29
C ASN A 62 2.08 1.39 -18.57
N LYS A 63 0.88 0.81 -18.71
CA LYS A 63 0.01 1.07 -19.87
C LYS A 63 -0.39 2.54 -20.00
N TYR A 64 -0.60 3.25 -18.89
CA TYR A 64 -0.91 4.68 -18.90
C TYR A 64 0.35 5.53 -19.13
N LYS A 65 1.51 5.06 -18.65
CA LYS A 65 2.81 5.69 -18.89
C LYS A 65 3.18 5.69 -20.37
N GLU A 66 3.00 4.55 -21.04
CA GLU A 66 3.20 4.41 -22.50
C GLU A 66 2.30 5.35 -23.32
N LYS A 67 1.09 5.60 -22.83
CA LYS A 67 0.14 6.55 -23.43
C LYS A 67 0.43 8.02 -23.11
N GLY A 68 1.52 8.32 -22.41
CA GLY A 68 1.87 9.68 -22.00
C GLY A 68 0.93 10.31 -20.97
N ARG A 69 0.11 9.49 -20.28
CA ARG A 69 -0.93 9.91 -19.32
C ARG A 69 -0.45 9.92 -17.86
N ILE A 70 0.82 9.64 -17.61
CA ILE A 70 1.42 9.73 -16.26
C ILE A 70 2.31 10.98 -16.21
N ARG A 71 2.14 11.79 -15.16
CA ARG A 71 3.00 12.93 -14.84
C ARG A 71 3.87 12.63 -13.62
N PRO A 72 5.08 13.21 -13.53
CA PRO A 72 5.87 13.12 -12.31
C PRO A 72 5.14 13.81 -11.15
N LEU A 73 5.47 13.37 -9.93
CA LEU A 73 5.01 14.01 -8.70
C LEU A 73 5.58 15.43 -8.58
N THR A 74 4.75 16.34 -8.13
CA THR A 74 5.15 17.68 -7.71
C THR A 74 5.97 17.64 -6.41
N GLU A 75 6.74 18.68 -6.12
CA GLU A 75 7.56 18.73 -4.90
C GLU A 75 6.72 18.65 -3.61
N SER A 76 5.50 19.20 -3.62
CA SER A 76 4.57 19.10 -2.49
C SER A 76 4.04 17.68 -2.30
N GLU A 77 3.71 16.97 -3.39
CA GLU A 77 3.30 15.55 -3.36
C GLU A 77 4.44 14.65 -2.88
N LYS A 78 5.68 14.86 -3.36
CA LYS A 78 6.87 14.14 -2.89
C LYS A 78 7.11 14.36 -1.40
N LYS A 79 7.01 15.61 -0.93
CA LYS A 79 7.16 15.96 0.49
C LYS A 79 6.10 15.26 1.34
N ARG A 80 4.83 15.29 0.92
CA ARG A 80 3.74 14.58 1.61
C ARG A 80 3.96 13.07 1.65
N LYS A 81 4.36 12.46 0.53
CA LYS A 81 4.69 11.02 0.45
C LYS A 81 5.83 10.68 1.42
N LYS A 82 6.90 11.47 1.45
CA LYS A 82 8.04 11.25 2.35
C LYS A 82 7.62 11.34 3.82
N ILE A 83 6.81 12.34 4.18
CA ILE A 83 6.29 12.48 5.56
C ILE A 83 5.41 11.29 5.91
N ALA A 84 4.47 10.90 5.04
CA ALA A 84 3.58 9.77 5.28
C ALA A 84 4.35 8.45 5.49
N VAL A 85 5.37 8.20 4.65
CA VAL A 85 6.24 7.02 4.79
C VAL A 85 7.03 7.07 6.10
N ALA A 86 7.62 8.21 6.44
CA ALA A 86 8.38 8.37 7.69
C ALA A 86 7.48 8.15 8.92
N THR A 87 6.28 8.73 8.94
CA THR A 87 5.29 8.53 10.00
C THR A 87 4.88 7.06 10.10
N GLY A 88 4.62 6.40 8.96
CA GLY A 88 4.26 4.99 8.94
C GLY A 88 5.36 4.09 9.51
N ILE A 89 6.62 4.33 9.13
CA ILE A 89 7.78 3.60 9.69
C ILE A 89 7.89 3.86 11.19
N ALA A 90 7.79 5.12 11.63
CA ALA A 90 7.89 5.46 13.05
C ALA A 90 6.81 4.76 13.89
N VAL A 91 5.55 4.74 13.43
CA VAL A 91 4.45 4.03 14.08
C VAL A 91 4.70 2.52 14.13
N LEU A 92 5.18 1.94 13.02
CA LEU A 92 5.48 0.51 12.97
C LEU A 92 6.62 0.13 13.91
N THR A 93 7.71 0.90 13.93
CA THR A 93 8.84 0.68 14.85
C THR A 93 8.39 0.80 16.30
N LEU A 94 7.59 1.82 16.64
CA LEU A 94 7.05 1.99 17.98
C LEU A 94 6.16 0.81 18.39
N GLY A 95 5.28 0.36 17.49
CA GLY A 95 4.43 -0.81 17.73
C GLY A 95 5.23 -2.09 17.99
N VAL A 96 6.30 -2.33 17.22
CA VAL A 96 7.20 -3.47 17.43
C VAL A 96 7.94 -3.36 18.76
N LEU A 97 8.45 -2.18 19.13
CA LEU A 97 9.13 -1.96 20.41
C LEU A 97 8.18 -2.22 21.60
N ILE A 98 6.95 -1.73 21.53
CA ILE A 98 5.92 -2.00 22.55
C ILE A 98 5.62 -3.50 22.63
N PHE A 99 5.43 -4.17 21.49
CA PHE A 99 5.17 -5.61 21.45
C PHE A 99 6.30 -6.42 22.08
N ILE A 100 7.56 -6.08 21.76
CA ILE A 100 8.74 -6.72 22.38
C ILE A 100 8.76 -6.48 23.89
N LEU A 101 8.54 -5.24 24.34
CA LEU A 101 8.51 -4.92 25.77
C LEU A 101 7.44 -5.72 26.52
N LEU A 102 6.25 -5.87 25.93
CA LEU A 102 5.17 -6.69 26.49
C LEU A 102 5.50 -8.18 26.58
N LEU A 103 6.39 -8.71 25.72
CA LEU A 103 6.82 -10.12 25.80
C LEU A 103 7.81 -10.38 26.95
N PHE A 104 8.47 -9.34 27.46
CA PHE A 104 9.45 -9.42 28.54
C PHE A 104 8.93 -8.90 29.89
N LEU A 105 7.69 -8.43 29.94
CA LEU A 105 7.00 -8.01 31.16
C LEU A 105 6.22 -9.18 31.76
#